data_AF-A0A9E3K4Z0-F1
#
_entry.id   AF-A0A9E3K4Z0-F1
#
_cell.length_a   1.000
_cell.length_b   1.000
_cell.length_c   1.000
_cell.angle_alpha   90.00
_cell.angle_beta   90.00
_cell.angle_gamma   90.00
#
_symmetry.space_group_name_H-M   'P 1'
#
loop_
_entity.id
_entity.type
_entity.pdbx_description
1 polymer ?
#
loop_
_entity_poly.entity_id
_entity_poly.type
_entity_poly.pdbx_seq_one_letter_code
_entity_poly.pdbx_strand_id
1 'polypeptide(L)'
;PVAIHAQPLPAPQEHARLFALFQASDEAELRRNPIEALSRGDLRFADKLGDPFSDAHFDAERAAAASDLVALRSIDRSKLDAVDQLAYDSFEWQTRESLRLLTDRPLLLSLQVRPIDH
;
A
#
# COMPACT_ATOMS: atom_id res chain seq x y z
N PRO A 1 -31.51 -4.22 -17.45
CA PRO A 1 -30.36 -4.91 -18.08
C PRO A 1 -29.08 -4.07 -17.95
N VAL A 2 -28.20 -4.42 -17.01
CA VAL A 2 -26.88 -3.80 -16.89
C VAL A 2 -25.99 -4.47 -17.94
N ALA A 3 -25.55 -3.71 -18.94
CA ALA A 3 -24.62 -4.18 -19.93
C ALA A 3 -23.27 -4.43 -19.25
N ILE A 4 -22.86 -5.70 -19.20
CA ILE A 4 -21.49 -6.07 -18.86
C ILE A 4 -20.66 -5.69 -20.08
N HIS A 5 -20.02 -4.53 -20.04
CA HIS A 5 -19.02 -4.17 -21.03
C HIS A 5 -17.84 -5.15 -20.87
N ALA A 6 -17.70 -6.07 -21.81
CA ALA A 6 -16.52 -6.90 -21.92
C ALA A 6 -15.31 -5.98 -22.13
N GLN A 7 -14.46 -5.87 -21.10
CA GLN A 7 -13.27 -5.05 -21.17
C GLN A 7 -12.22 -5.75 -22.05
N PRO A 8 -11.48 -4.99 -22.88
CA PRO A 8 -10.36 -5.54 -23.62
C PRO A 8 -9.37 -6.18 -22.65
N LEU A 9 -8.87 -7.37 -23.01
CA LEU A 9 -7.88 -8.09 -22.21
C LEU A 9 -6.65 -7.19 -22.00
N PRO A 10 -6.14 -7.07 -20.77
CA PRO A 10 -5.01 -6.19 -20.47
C PRO A 10 -3.79 -6.54 -21.32
N ALA A 11 -2.92 -5.56 -21.58
CA ALA A 11 -1.59 -5.86 -22.08
C ALA A 11 -0.90 -6.79 -21.06
N PRO A 12 -0.60 -8.07 -21.39
CA PRO A 12 -0.31 -9.10 -20.38
C PRO A 12 0.85 -8.74 -19.45
N GLN A 13 1.78 -7.91 -19.93
CA GLN A 13 2.99 -7.56 -19.21
C GLN A 13 2.80 -6.43 -18.19
N GLU A 14 2.14 -5.32 -18.52
CA GLU A 14 1.98 -4.20 -17.58
C GLU A 14 0.96 -4.51 -16.49
N HIS A 15 -0.11 -5.25 -16.82
CA HIS A 15 -1.02 -5.81 -15.82
C HIS A 15 -0.30 -6.71 -14.83
N ALA A 16 0.50 -7.66 -15.32
CA ALA A 16 1.25 -8.56 -14.44
C ALA A 16 2.25 -7.80 -13.55
N ARG A 17 2.89 -6.74 -14.07
CA ARG A 17 3.78 -5.88 -13.28
C ARG A 17 3.03 -5.11 -12.20
N LEU A 18 1.85 -4.57 -12.52
CA LEU A 18 0.99 -3.87 -11.57
C LEU A 18 0.50 -4.80 -10.46
N PHE A 19 0.02 -5.98 -10.82
CA PHE A 19 -0.47 -6.95 -9.86
C PHE A 19 0.65 -7.50 -8.97
N ALA A 20 1.84 -7.72 -9.54
CA ALA A 20 3.03 -8.11 -8.78
C ALA A 20 3.46 -7.03 -7.79
N LEU A 21 3.37 -5.74 -8.17
CA LEU A 21 3.62 -4.63 -7.25
C LEU A 21 2.64 -4.66 -6.08
N PHE A 22 1.34 -4.81 -6.34
CA PHE A 22 0.33 -4.87 -5.27
C PHE A 22 0.59 -6.02 -4.30
N GLN A 23 0.87 -7.22 -4.83
CA GLN A 23 1.17 -8.38 -4.00
C GLN A 23 2.45 -8.19 -3.18
N ALA A 24 3.50 -7.63 -3.76
CA ALA A 24 4.75 -7.37 -3.07
C ALA A 24 4.59 -6.31 -1.97
N SER A 25 3.84 -5.25 -2.25
CA SER A 25 3.51 -4.18 -1.30
C SER A 25 2.71 -4.72 -0.11
N ASP A 26 1.65 -5.48 -0.37
CA ASP A 26 0.80 -6.08 0.68
C ASP A 26 1.61 -7.05 1.55
N GLU A 27 2.34 -7.98 0.96
CA GLU A 27 3.17 -8.92 1.71
C GLU A 27 4.25 -8.21 2.55
N ALA A 28 4.79 -7.10 2.05
CA ALA A 28 5.74 -6.29 2.81
C ALA A 28 5.07 -5.49 3.94
N GLU A 29 3.85 -4.97 3.72
CA GLU A 29 3.02 -4.31 4.73
C GLU A 29 2.73 -5.27 5.89
N LEU A 30 2.23 -6.48 5.60
CA LEU A 30 1.86 -7.47 6.62
C LEU A 30 3.06 -7.90 7.49
N ARG A 31 4.26 -7.98 6.90
CA ARG A 31 5.49 -8.28 7.64
C ARG A 31 5.89 -7.17 8.61
N ARG A 32 5.70 -5.90 8.23
CA ARG A 32 6.00 -4.74 9.08
C ARG A 32 4.89 -4.49 10.12
N ASN A 33 3.67 -4.93 9.83
CA ASN A 33 2.47 -4.71 10.62
C ASN A 33 1.82 -6.04 11.06
N PRO A 34 2.44 -6.79 11.98
CA PRO A 34 1.99 -8.15 12.34
C PRO A 34 0.60 -8.19 12.99
N ILE A 35 0.16 -7.11 13.66
CA ILE A 35 -1.21 -7.00 14.18
C ILE A 35 -2.23 -6.89 13.04
N GLU A 36 -1.89 -6.21 11.94
CA GLU A 36 -2.75 -6.16 10.76
C GLU A 36 -2.75 -7.49 10.00
N ALA A 37 -1.61 -8.19 9.95
CA ALA A 37 -1.56 -9.56 9.45
C ALA A 37 -2.51 -10.47 10.24
N LEU A 38 -2.46 -10.42 11.58
CA LEU A 38 -3.35 -11.18 12.43
C LEU A 38 -4.83 -10.80 12.24
N SER A 39 -5.14 -9.50 12.10
CA SER A 39 -6.51 -9.01 11.88
C SER A 39 -7.12 -9.54 10.56
N ARG A 40 -6.28 -9.71 9.53
CA ARG A 40 -6.62 -10.30 8.22
C ARG A 40 -6.58 -11.84 8.20
N GLY A 41 -6.31 -12.49 9.34
CA GLY A 41 -6.28 -13.95 9.49
C GLY A 41 -4.95 -14.61 9.10
N ASP A 42 -3.89 -13.84 8.88
CA ASP A 42 -2.55 -14.35 8.62
C ASP A 42 -1.80 -14.63 9.92
N LEU A 43 -1.69 -15.92 10.26
CA LEU A 43 -1.06 -16.39 11.49
C LEU A 43 0.46 -16.49 11.42
N ARG A 44 1.09 -16.18 10.27
CA ARG A 44 2.56 -16.31 10.08
C ARG A 44 3.37 -15.45 11.04
N PHE A 45 2.77 -14.38 11.57
CA PHE A 45 3.41 -13.42 12.48
C PHE A 45 2.70 -13.33 13.84
N ALA A 46 1.86 -14.32 14.20
CA ALA A 46 1.05 -14.29 15.42
C ALA A 46 1.88 -14.27 16.72
N ASP A 47 3.17 -14.57 16.65
CA ASP A 47 4.14 -14.46 17.74
C ASP A 47 4.76 -13.06 17.90
N LYS A 48 4.38 -12.10 17.04
CA LYS A 48 4.96 -10.75 16.97
C LYS A 48 3.91 -9.68 17.26
N LEU A 49 4.26 -8.72 18.12
CA LEU A 49 3.46 -7.50 18.34
C LEU A 49 3.83 -6.38 17.35
N GLY A 50 5.04 -6.40 16.80
CA GLY A 50 5.58 -5.31 16.00
C GLY A 50 6.05 -4.13 16.86
N ASP A 51 6.23 -2.96 16.25
CA ASP A 51 6.65 -1.73 16.92
C ASP A 51 5.96 -0.49 16.30
N PRO A 52 4.62 -0.43 16.31
CA PRO A 52 3.84 0.47 15.45
C PRO A 52 3.98 1.98 15.76
N PHE A 53 4.69 2.35 16.82
CA PHE A 53 4.80 3.74 17.28
C PHE A 53 6.24 4.26 17.37
N SER A 54 7.24 3.47 16.99
CA SER A 54 8.63 3.94 17.01
C SER A 54 8.99 4.74 15.76
N ASP A 55 9.99 5.61 15.90
CA ASP A 55 10.56 6.33 14.76
C ASP A 55 11.09 5.37 13.68
N ALA A 56 11.67 4.23 14.08
CA ALA A 56 12.15 3.21 13.17
C ALA A 56 11.03 2.58 12.32
N HIS A 57 9.86 2.36 12.92
CA HIS A 57 8.69 1.90 12.19
C HIS A 57 8.19 2.94 11.18
N PHE A 58 8.06 4.21 11.61
CA PHE A 58 7.65 5.27 10.68
C PHE A 58 8.66 5.50 9.54
N ASP A 59 9.97 5.37 9.81
CA ASP A 59 11.00 5.40 8.78
C ASP A 59 10.84 4.25 7.78
N ALA A 60 10.56 3.04 8.27
CA ALA A 60 10.32 1.88 7.42
C ALA A 60 9.07 2.05 6.55
N GLU A 61 7.97 2.56 7.10
CA GLU A 61 6.75 2.84 6.34
C GLU A 61 6.95 3.95 5.29
N ARG A 62 7.69 5.02 5.63
CA ARG A 62 8.07 6.05 4.64
C ARG A 62 8.89 5.48 3.50
N ALA A 63 9.90 4.67 3.83
CA ALA A 63 10.78 4.06 2.84
C ALA A 63 10.00 3.10 1.92
N ALA A 64 9.09 2.31 2.48
CA ALA A 64 8.22 1.42 1.71
C ALA A 64 7.32 2.22 0.75
N ALA A 65 6.58 3.21 1.25
CA ALA A 65 5.70 4.04 0.42
C ALA A 65 6.47 4.76 -0.70
N ALA A 66 7.67 5.28 -0.41
CA ALA A 66 8.52 5.89 -1.43
C ALA A 66 8.97 4.88 -2.50
N SER A 67 9.37 3.68 -2.08
CA SER A 67 9.76 2.59 -2.98
C SER A 67 8.61 2.15 -3.88
N ASP A 68 7.40 2.00 -3.32
CA ASP A 68 6.21 1.60 -4.06
C ASP A 68 5.81 2.63 -5.12
N LEU A 69 5.93 3.92 -4.82
CA LEU A 69 5.70 4.98 -5.82
C LEU A 69 6.74 4.96 -6.94
N VAL A 70 8.00 4.65 -6.64
CA VAL A 70 9.04 4.47 -7.67
C VAL A 70 8.74 3.27 -8.55
N ALA A 71 8.37 2.14 -7.94
CA ALA A 71 8.00 0.92 -8.68
C ALA A 71 6.76 1.15 -9.55
N LEU A 72 5.74 1.81 -9.02
CA LEU A 72 4.51 2.16 -9.74
C LEU A 72 4.81 3.02 -10.97
N ARG A 73 5.64 4.06 -10.83
CA ARG A 73 6.04 4.94 -11.95
C ARG A 73 6.82 4.24 -13.05
N SER A 74 7.37 3.05 -12.79
CA SER A 74 8.04 2.24 -13.81
C SER A 74 7.06 1.46 -14.71
N ILE A 75 5.77 1.47 -14.36
CA ILE A 75 4.68 0.83 -15.09
C ILE A 75 4.08 1.87 -16.03
N ASP A 76 3.94 1.49 -17.31
CA ASP A 76 3.39 2.37 -18.34
C ASP A 76 1.86 2.37 -18.26
N ARG A 77 1.31 3.35 -17.53
CA ARG A 77 -0.13 3.51 -17.33
C ARG A 77 -0.93 3.52 -18.64
N SER A 78 -0.35 3.98 -19.76
CA SER A 78 -1.06 4.04 -21.05
C SER A 78 -1.33 2.67 -21.67
N LYS A 79 -0.61 1.63 -21.21
CA LYS A 79 -0.78 0.23 -21.66
C LYS A 79 -1.70 -0.59 -20.76
N LEU A 80 -2.19 0.00 -19.67
CA LEU A 80 -3.17 -0.61 -18.79
C LEU A 80 -4.58 -0.43 -19.36
N ASP A 81 -5.45 -1.42 -19.12
CA ASP A 81 -6.87 -1.27 -19.43
C ASP A 81 -7.56 -0.30 -18.46
N ALA A 82 -8.86 -0.06 -18.65
CA ALA A 82 -9.58 0.92 -17.83
C ALA A 82 -9.70 0.52 -16.35
N VAL A 83 -9.75 -0.77 -16.01
CA VAL A 83 -9.81 -1.23 -14.61
C VAL A 83 -8.43 -1.15 -13.97
N ASP A 84 -7.39 -1.57 -14.68
CA ASP A 84 -6.02 -1.49 -14.18
C ASP A 84 -5.56 -0.03 -14.03
N GLN A 85 -5.98 0.89 -14.90
CA GLN A 85 -5.73 2.31 -14.73
C GLN A 85 -6.37 2.86 -13.44
N LEU A 86 -7.60 2.45 -13.13
CA LEU A 86 -8.25 2.83 -11.89
C LEU A 86 -7.52 2.25 -10.67
N ALA A 87 -7.07 1.00 -10.74
CA ALA A 87 -6.31 0.37 -9.67
C ALA A 87 -4.95 1.06 -9.47
N TYR A 88 -4.24 1.38 -10.56
CA TYR A 88 -3.01 2.18 -10.56
C TYR A 88 -3.24 3.52 -9.86
N ASP A 89 -4.26 4.28 -10.27
CA ASP A 89 -4.53 5.62 -9.73
C ASP A 89 -4.91 5.56 -8.25
N SER A 90 -5.70 4.56 -7.87
CA SER A 90 -6.12 4.36 -6.47
C SER A 90 -4.91 4.05 -5.59
N PHE A 91 -4.05 3.13 -6.04
CA PHE A 91 -2.82 2.80 -5.34
C PHE A 91 -1.88 4.01 -5.25
N GLU A 92 -1.69 4.78 -6.33
CA GLU A 92 -0.88 5.99 -6.32
C GLU A 92 -1.39 6.99 -5.27
N TRP A 93 -2.69 7.26 -5.27
CA TRP A 93 -3.31 8.20 -4.35
C TRP A 93 -3.15 7.74 -2.89
N GLN A 94 -3.46 6.48 -2.58
CA GLN A 94 -3.33 5.94 -1.22
C GLN A 94 -1.88 6.00 -0.74
N THR A 95 -0.92 5.58 -1.55
CA THR A 95 0.50 5.54 -1.16
C THR A 95 1.07 6.95 -0.99
N ARG A 96 0.67 7.92 -1.83
CA ARG A 96 1.03 9.33 -1.65
C ARG A 96 0.46 9.91 -0.36
N GLU A 97 -0.78 9.56 -0.03
CA GLU A 97 -1.43 10.04 1.20
C GLU A 97 -0.75 9.46 2.44
N SER A 98 -0.46 8.16 2.45
CA SER A 98 0.33 7.51 3.51
C SER A 98 1.69 8.19 3.69
N LEU A 99 2.42 8.42 2.60
CA LEU A 99 3.71 9.11 2.66
C LEU A 99 3.57 10.55 3.19
N ARG A 100 2.51 11.26 2.81
CA ARG A 100 2.22 12.62 3.31
C ARG A 100 1.98 12.62 4.81
N LEU A 101 1.13 11.72 5.32
CA LEU A 101 0.84 11.58 6.75
C LEU A 101 2.09 11.27 7.57
N LEU A 102 3.02 10.50 7.00
CA LEU A 102 4.25 10.11 7.66
C LEU A 102 5.37 11.15 7.56
N THR A 103 5.31 12.08 6.60
CA THR A 103 6.37 13.08 6.36
C THR A 103 6.03 14.46 6.92
N ASP A 104 4.75 14.83 6.92
CA ASP A 104 4.26 16.07 7.53
C ASP A 104 4.34 15.96 9.06
N ARG A 105 5.21 16.76 9.69
CA ARG A 105 5.52 16.65 11.12
C ARG A 105 4.28 16.82 12.03
N PRO A 106 3.45 17.86 11.87
CA PRO A 106 2.16 17.95 12.56
C PRO A 106 1.28 16.70 12.44
N LEU A 107 1.17 16.13 11.24
CA LEU A 107 0.34 14.94 11.01
C LEU A 107 0.96 13.69 11.63
N LEU A 108 2.27 13.51 11.49
CA LEU A 108 2.99 12.41 12.13
C LEU A 108 2.84 12.44 13.66
N LEU A 109 2.93 13.64 14.27
CA LEU A 109 2.70 13.79 15.70
C LEU A 109 1.30 13.34 16.10
N SER A 110 0.28 13.59 15.29
CA SER A 110 -1.09 13.10 15.56
C SER A 110 -1.20 11.57 15.60
N LEU A 111 -0.24 10.84 15.00
CA LEU A 111 -0.15 9.39 15.06
C LEU A 111 0.73 8.91 16.22
N GLN A 112 1.82 9.62 16.51
CA GLN A 112 2.81 9.27 17.54
C GLN A 112 2.33 9.49 18.97
N VAL A 113 1.62 10.60 19.24
CA VAL A 113 1.36 11.07 20.61
C VAL A 113 -0.12 11.06 20.99
N ARG A 114 -0.92 10.13 20.42
CA ARG A 114 -2.34 10.04 20.78
C ARG A 114 -2.48 9.77 22.29
N PRO A 115 -3.23 10.60 23.05
CA PRO A 115 -3.63 10.24 24.40
C PRO A 115 -4.41 8.93 24.32
N ILE A 116 -3.89 7.86 24.94
CA ILE A 116 -4.68 6.66 25.17
C ILE A 116 -5.52 6.95 26.42
N ASP A 117 -6.58 7.72 26.24
CA ASP A 117 -7.64 7.79 27.23
C ASP A 117 -8.37 6.43 27.15
N HIS A 118 -8.28 5.63 28.21
CA HIS A 118 -8.90 4.32 28.37
C HIS A 118 -10.05 4.39 29.38
#